data_AF-A0A2N1I814-F1
#
_entry.id   AF-A0A2N1I814-F1
#
_cell.length_a   1.000
_cell.length_b   1.000
_cell.length_c   1.000
_cell.angle_alpha   90.00
_cell.angle_beta   90.00
_cell.angle_gamma   90.00
#
_symmetry.space_group_name_H-M   'P 1'
#
loop_
_entity.id
_entity.type
_entity.pdbx_description
1 polymer ?
#
loop_
_entity_poly.entity_id
_entity_poly.type
_entity_poly.pdbx_seq_one_letter_code
_entity_poly.pdbx_strand_id
1 'polypeptide(L)'
;MLQLNRLNVITFERASTMSTIEKYGITGVYYQKVAEIPASFAVYKNNEGKKLKAKIDMLLTKVKSKNHFGSYFNYQKLADTGLITPLNK
;
A
#
# COMPACT_ATOMS: atom_id res chain seq x y z
N MET A 1 -1.53 -17.30 9.22
CA MET A 1 -2.96 -17.66 9.03
C MET A 1 -3.22 -18.14 7.61
N LEU A 2 -2.98 -17.32 6.58
CA LEU A 2 -3.11 -17.73 5.16
C LEU A 2 -2.26 -18.96 4.81
N GLN A 3 -0.94 -18.91 5.03
CA GLN A 3 -0.03 -20.04 4.73
C GLN A 3 -0.39 -21.34 5.49
N LEU A 4 -0.99 -21.21 6.67
CA LEU A 4 -1.41 -22.36 7.49
C LEU A 4 -2.85 -22.78 7.20
N ASN A 5 -3.49 -22.23 6.15
CA ASN A 5 -4.89 -22.47 5.79
C ASN A 5 -5.90 -22.24 6.92
N ARG A 6 -5.57 -21.36 7.88
CA ARG A 6 -6.48 -20.93 8.96
C ARG A 6 -7.40 -19.77 8.55
N LEU A 7 -7.08 -19.13 7.42
CA LEU A 7 -7.90 -18.12 6.76
C LEU A 7 -7.82 -18.39 5.25
N ASN A 8 -8.95 -18.33 4.56
CA ASN A 8 -9.01 -18.47 3.10
C ASN A 8 -8.86 -17.11 2.39
N VAL A 9 -9.32 -16.03 3.02
CA VAL A 9 -9.32 -14.67 2.45
C VAL A 9 -8.99 -13.67 3.55
N ILE A 10 -8.23 -12.64 3.18
CA ILE A 10 -8.06 -11.42 3.98
C ILE A 10 -8.24 -10.21 3.07
N THR A 11 -8.74 -9.11 3.63
CA THR A 11 -8.78 -7.81 2.94
C THR A 11 -7.92 -6.84 3.72
N PHE A 12 -6.83 -6.38 3.11
CA PHE A 12 -5.86 -5.51 3.77
C PHE A 12 -5.10 -4.65 2.74
N GLU A 13 -4.34 -3.66 3.22
CA GLU A 13 -3.56 -2.77 2.38
C GLU A 13 -2.51 -3.56 1.56
N ARG A 14 -2.51 -3.31 0.24
CA ARG A 14 -1.81 -4.13 -0.75
C ARG A 14 -0.30 -4.16 -0.52
N ALA A 15 0.37 -3.03 -0.35
CA ALA A 15 1.82 -2.97 -0.27
C ALA A 15 2.35 -3.71 0.97
N SER A 16 1.67 -3.55 2.10
CA SER A 16 2.00 -4.22 3.35
C SER A 16 1.81 -5.73 3.27
N THR A 17 0.70 -6.19 2.68
CA THR A 17 0.44 -7.62 2.51
C THR A 17 1.41 -8.27 1.52
N MET A 18 1.65 -7.63 0.37
CA MET A 18 2.52 -8.17 -0.68
C MET A 18 3.97 -8.26 -0.22
N SER A 19 4.49 -7.21 0.42
CA SER A 19 5.86 -7.23 0.97
C SER A 19 6.03 -8.30 2.04
N THR A 20 5.00 -8.56 2.85
CA THR A 20 5.00 -9.64 3.85
C THR A 20 5.00 -11.01 3.17
N ILE A 21 4.13 -11.22 2.18
CA ILE A 21 4.06 -12.47 1.42
C ILE A 21 5.40 -12.77 0.73
N GLU A 22 5.99 -11.75 0.09
CA GLU A 22 7.30 -11.85 -0.56
C GLU A 22 8.42 -12.16 0.44
N LYS A 23 8.47 -11.43 1.57
CA LYS A 23 9.45 -11.63 2.64
C LYS A 23 9.45 -13.07 3.18
N TYR A 24 8.28 -13.69 3.30
CA TYR A 24 8.13 -15.06 3.82
C TYR A 24 8.07 -16.13 2.72
N GLY A 25 8.23 -15.76 1.45
CA GLY A 25 8.19 -16.71 0.34
C GLY A 25 6.86 -17.47 0.24
N ILE A 26 5.74 -16.85 0.64
CA ILE A 26 4.44 -17.51 0.60
C ILE A 26 3.97 -17.55 -0.86
N THR A 27 3.68 -18.75 -1.36
CA THR A 27 3.24 -19.00 -2.73
C THR A 27 1.76 -19.38 -2.79
N GLY A 28 1.19 -19.42 -3.99
CA GLY A 28 -0.20 -19.88 -4.19
C GLY A 28 -1.26 -18.90 -3.72
N VAL A 29 -0.90 -17.65 -3.43
CA VAL A 29 -1.85 -16.62 -2.98
C VAL A 29 -2.31 -15.80 -4.17
N TYR A 30 -3.62 -15.82 -4.43
CA TYR A 30 -4.28 -14.93 -5.38
C TYR A 30 -4.62 -13.60 -4.72
N TYR A 31 -4.57 -12.53 -5.49
CA TYR A 31 -4.97 -11.20 -5.03
C TYR A 31 -5.99 -10.57 -5.95
N GLN A 32 -6.77 -9.65 -5.38
CA GLN A 32 -7.73 -8.80 -6.07
C GLN A 32 -7.73 -7.41 -5.44
N LYS A 33 -7.68 -6.36 -6.28
CA LYS A 33 -7.92 -4.97 -5.88
C LYS A 33 -9.40 -4.84 -5.57
N VAL A 34 -9.72 -4.43 -4.35
CA VAL A 34 -11.10 -4.19 -3.93
C VAL A 34 -11.45 -2.71 -4.04
N ALA A 35 -10.56 -1.84 -3.55
CA ALA A 35 -10.74 -0.40 -3.58
C ALA A 35 -9.39 0.32 -3.54
N GLU A 36 -9.40 1.60 -3.90
CA GLU A 36 -8.31 2.53 -3.68
C GLU A 36 -8.72 3.53 -2.61
N ILE A 37 -7.90 3.66 -1.56
CA ILE A 37 -8.16 4.57 -0.44
C ILE A 37 -7.06 5.64 -0.46
N PRO A 38 -7.38 6.91 -0.78
CA PRO A 38 -6.42 7.99 -0.74
C PRO A 38 -5.87 8.18 0.69
N ALA A 39 -4.54 8.20 0.82
CA ALA A 39 -3.88 8.50 2.08
C ALA A 39 -3.52 9.99 2.16
N SER A 40 -3.68 10.59 3.33
CA SER A 40 -3.30 11.98 3.60
C SER A 40 -2.92 12.14 5.07
N PHE A 41 -2.44 13.33 5.45
CA PHE A 41 -2.11 13.66 6.83
C PHE A 41 -3.36 14.15 7.56
N ALA A 42 -3.65 13.53 8.71
CA ALA A 42 -4.66 14.01 9.62
C ALA A 42 -4.19 15.32 10.29
N VAL A 43 -5.09 16.28 10.42
CA VAL A 43 -4.86 17.57 11.09
C VAL A 43 -6.00 17.86 12.06
N TYR A 44 -5.76 18.72 13.04
CA TYR A 44 -6.82 19.21 13.92
C TYR A 44 -7.96 19.88 13.14
N LYS A 45 -9.20 19.67 13.58
CA LYS A 45 -10.40 20.27 12.97
C LYS A 45 -10.59 21.73 13.41
N ASN A 46 -9.65 22.59 13.04
CA ASN A 46 -9.68 24.03 13.29
C ASN A 46 -8.98 24.83 12.18
N ASN A 47 -8.97 26.16 12.28
CA ASN A 47 -8.40 27.03 11.24
C ASN A 47 -6.90 26.80 11.02
N GLU A 48 -6.13 26.58 12.10
CA GLU A 48 -4.70 26.30 12.00
C GLU A 48 -4.43 24.93 11.37
N GLY A 49 -5.23 23.91 11.69
CA GLY A 49 -5.17 22.62 11.05
C GLY A 49 -5.50 22.70 9.55
N LYS A 50 -6.49 23.51 9.15
CA LYS A 50 -6.80 23.75 7.73
C LYS A 50 -5.63 24.41 6.99
N LYS A 51 -4.99 25.42 7.59
CA LYS A 51 -3.77 26.05 7.04
C LYS A 51 -2.62 25.05 6.93
N LEU A 52 -2.41 24.24 7.95
CA LEU A 52 -1.38 23.21 7.99
C LEU A 52 -1.61 22.17 6.88
N LYS A 53 -2.86 21.68 6.73
CA LYS A 53 -3.22 20.73 5.67
C LYS A 53 -2.86 21.29 4.29
N ALA A 54 -3.27 22.53 4.00
CA ALA A 54 -2.97 23.16 2.71
C ALA A 54 -1.45 23.26 2.46
N LYS A 55 -0.68 23.59 3.49
CA LYS A 55 0.79 23.66 3.41
C LYS A 55 1.41 22.28 3.15
N ILE A 56 0.96 21.24 3.87
CA ILE A 56 1.42 19.87 3.67
C ILE A 56 1.09 19.40 2.26
N ASP A 57 -0.15 19.56 1.80
CA ASP A 57 -0.58 19.15 0.46
C ASP A 57 0.28 19.82 -0.63
N MET A 58 0.53 21.13 -0.51
CA MET A 58 1.40 21.87 -1.43
C MET A 58 2.85 21.37 -1.41
N LEU A 59 3.38 20.99 -0.25
CA LEU A 59 4.75 20.47 -0.15
C LEU A 59 4.85 19.05 -0.75
N LEU A 60 3.84 18.22 -0.55
CA LEU A 60 3.79 16.87 -1.06
C LEU A 60 3.78 16.80 -2.59
N THR A 61 3.16 17.77 -3.29
CA THR A 61 3.22 17.82 -4.77
C THR A 61 4.62 18.06 -5.31
N LYS A 62 5.52 18.64 -4.50
CA LYS A 62 6.91 18.92 -4.86
C LYS A 62 7.86 17.75 -4.57
N VAL A 63 7.43 16.79 -3.76
CA VAL A 63 8.23 15.60 -3.45
C VAL A 63 8.26 14.72 -4.69
N LYS A 64 9.47 14.42 -5.18
CA LYS A 64 9.67 13.39 -6.22
C LYS A 64 9.39 12.02 -5.60
N SER A 65 8.12 11.66 -5.61
CA SER A 65 7.54 10.47 -4.98
C SER A 65 8.28 9.17 -5.34
N LYS A 66 8.82 9.08 -6.55
CA LYS A 66 9.58 7.93 -7.05
C LYS A 66 10.87 7.63 -6.26
N ASN A 67 11.54 8.65 -5.71
CA ASN A 67 12.82 8.48 -5.00
C ASN A 67 12.64 8.08 -3.53
N HIS A 68 11.50 8.43 -2.93
CA HIS A 68 11.24 8.16 -1.50
C HIS A 68 10.30 6.98 -1.28
N PHE A 69 9.45 6.65 -2.25
CA PHE A 69 8.41 5.62 -2.10
C PHE A 69 8.45 4.59 -3.25
N GLY A 70 9.58 4.44 -3.94
CA GLY A 70 9.70 3.58 -5.12
C GLY A 70 9.24 2.14 -4.88
N SER A 71 9.65 1.53 -3.77
CA SER A 71 9.23 0.17 -3.38
C SER A 71 7.74 0.07 -3.07
N TYR A 72 7.17 1.09 -2.41
CA TYR A 72 5.73 1.16 -2.13
C TYR A 72 4.90 1.27 -3.42
N PHE A 73 5.37 2.05 -4.40
CA PHE A 73 4.69 2.21 -5.69
C PHE A 73 4.79 1.00 -6.61
N ASN A 74 5.72 0.07 -6.38
CA ASN A 74 5.82 -1.14 -7.20
C ASN A 74 4.51 -1.95 -7.14
N TYR A 75 3.94 -2.11 -5.95
CA TYR A 75 2.68 -2.85 -5.78
C TYR A 75 1.46 -2.08 -6.27
N GLN A 76 1.53 -0.74 -6.37
CA GLN A 76 0.43 0.06 -6.93
C GLN A 76 0.28 -0.11 -8.44
N LYS A 77 1.34 -0.50 -9.15
CA LYS A 77 1.32 -0.73 -10.60
C LYS A 77 0.91 -2.14 -11.00
N LEU A 78 0.70 -3.02 -10.02
CA LEU A 78 0.17 -4.36 -10.30
C LEU A 78 -1.25 -4.25 -10.87
N ALA A 79 -1.58 -5.22 -11.73
CA ALA A 79 -2.93 -5.40 -12.23
C ALA A 79 -3.94 -5.50 -11.08
N ASP A 80 -5.24 -5.41 -11.39
CA ASP A 80 -6.26 -5.52 -10.34
C ASP A 80 -6.29 -6.92 -9.75
N THR A 81 -5.99 -7.96 -10.52
CA THR A 81 -5.93 -9.35 -10.04
C THR A 81 -4.67 -10.05 -10.48
N GLY A 82 -4.25 -11.08 -9.74
CA GLY A 82 -3.17 -11.95 -10.17
C GLY A 82 -2.79 -13.00 -9.13
N LEU A 83 -1.81 -13.82 -9.48
CA LEU A 83 -1.13 -14.73 -8.57
C LEU A 83 0.16 -14.07 -8.07
N ILE A 84 0.43 -14.15 -6.77
CA ILE A 84 1.70 -13.68 -6.23
C ILE A 84 2.77 -14.73 -6.52
N THR A 85 3.80 -14.32 -7.24
CA THR A 85 5.01 -15.10 -7.47
C THR A 85 6.15 -14.41 -6.70
N PRO A 86 6.58 -14.93 -5.54
CA PRO A 86 7.72 -14.40 -4.83
C PRO A 86 8.94 -14.38 -5.76
N LEU A 87 9.67 -13.27 -5.79
CA LEU A 87 10.95 -13.22 -6.48
C LEU A 87 11.92 -14.09 -5.67
N ASN A 88 12.19 -15.30 -6.16
CA ASN A 88 13.20 -16.18 -5.57
C ASN A 88 14.51 -15.39 -5.43
N LYS A 89 15.00 -15.26 -4.19
CA LYS A 89 16.39 -14.85 -3.92
C LYS A 89 17.28 -16.07 -3.92
#